data_AF-A0A7J5XED3-F1
#
_entry.id   AF-A0A7J5XED3-F1
#
_cell.length_a   1.000
_cell.length_b   1.000
_cell.length_c   1.000
_cell.angle_alpha   90.00
_cell.angle_beta   90.00
_cell.angle_gamma   90.00
#
_symmetry.space_group_name_H-M   'P 1'
#
loop_
_entity.id
_entity.type
_entity.pdbx_description
1 polymer ?
#
loop_
_entity_poly.entity_id
_entity_poly.type
_entity_poly.pdbx_seq_one_letter_code
_entity_poly.pdbx_strand_id
1 'polypeptide(L)'
;MSFQETPVPSDEEEAFYVHCRAAYLAVFRSSLTNISSKQQLCRALQQAGRNPTHATLNKYWTPRTSKLNFDEFFEILKSEKKTEETELMRAFKKMDVNSDGYISHSELEKALTTRGEKMTTEE
;
A
#
# COMPACT_ATOMS: atom_id res chain seq x y z
N MET A 1 -44.41 11.24 3.61
CA MET A 1 -43.22 11.34 2.75
C MET A 1 -42.14 10.54 3.44
N SER A 2 -41.81 9.37 2.89
CA SER A 2 -40.74 8.52 3.44
C SER A 2 -39.42 9.18 3.07
N PHE A 3 -38.79 9.83 4.05
CA PHE A 3 -37.42 10.29 3.90
C PHE A 3 -36.57 9.04 3.73
N GLN A 4 -36.04 8.88 2.53
CA GLN A 4 -35.10 7.83 2.22
C GLN A 4 -33.83 8.16 3.02
N GLU A 5 -33.68 7.50 4.17
CA GLU A 5 -32.43 7.51 4.94
C GLU A 5 -31.35 6.95 4.01
N THR A 6 -30.60 7.86 3.39
CA THR A 6 -29.32 7.52 2.77
C THR A 6 -28.46 6.92 3.86
N PRO A 7 -27.85 5.73 3.65
CA PRO A 7 -27.05 5.09 4.67
C PRO A 7 -25.90 6.04 5.01
N VAL A 8 -25.89 6.52 6.25
CA VAL A 8 -24.80 7.34 6.77
C VAL A 8 -23.54 6.48 6.63
N PRO A 9 -22.54 6.87 5.83
CA PRO A 9 -21.29 6.14 5.81
C PRO A 9 -20.74 6.20 7.23
N SER A 10 -20.45 5.05 7.83
CA SER A 10 -19.82 4.97 9.15
C SER A 10 -18.65 5.95 9.18
N ASP A 11 -18.53 6.80 10.22
CA ASP A 11 -17.50 7.84 10.37
C ASP A 11 -16.08 7.39 9.93
N GLU A 12 -15.77 6.11 10.12
CA GLU A 12 -14.51 5.48 9.72
C GLU A 12 -14.30 5.41 8.19
N GLU A 13 -15.35 5.17 7.41
CA GLU A 13 -15.29 5.08 5.94
C GLU A 13 -15.12 6.46 5.30
N GLU A 14 -15.75 7.50 5.88
CA GLU A 14 -15.55 8.88 5.46
C GLU A 14 -14.15 9.38 5.82
N ALA A 15 -13.67 9.10 7.03
CA ALA A 15 -12.29 9.38 7.44
C ALA A 15 -11.28 8.67 6.52
N PHE A 16 -11.55 7.42 6.13
CA PHE A 16 -10.72 6.69 5.18
C PHE A 16 -10.70 7.34 3.80
N TYR A 17 -11.86 7.78 3.29
CA TYR A 17 -11.96 8.48 2.02
C TYR A 17 -11.18 9.81 2.03
N VAL A 18 -11.33 10.60 3.09
CA VAL A 18 -10.60 11.86 3.28
C VAL A 18 -9.10 11.63 3.35
N HIS A 19 -8.65 10.59 4.07
CA HIS A 19 -7.23 10.20 4.13
C HIS A 19 -6.69 9.78 2.76
N CYS A 20 -7.43 8.94 2.02
CA CYS A 20 -7.05 8.53 0.67
C CYS A 20 -6.95 9.73 -0.28
N ARG A 21 -7.91 10.65 -0.19
CA ARG A 21 -7.92 11.89 -0.98
C ARG A 21 -6.73 12.78 -0.64
N ALA A 22 -6.39 12.94 0.64
CA ALA A 22 -5.22 13.71 1.06
C ALA A 22 -3.92 13.10 0.54
N ALA A 23 -3.75 11.78 0.67
CA ALA A 23 -2.59 11.06 0.14
C ALA A 23 -2.48 11.18 -1.39
N TYR A 24 -3.61 11.07 -2.10
CA TYR A 24 -3.66 11.25 -3.54
C TYR A 24 -3.25 12.67 -3.95
N LEU A 25 -3.79 13.69 -3.28
CA LEU A 25 -3.45 15.10 -3.52
C LEU A 25 -1.99 15.44 -3.19
N ALA A 26 -1.40 14.75 -2.22
CA ALA A 26 0.02 14.90 -1.88
C ALA A 26 0.94 14.46 -3.04
N VAL A 27 0.55 13.43 -3.79
CA VAL A 27 1.31 12.95 -4.96
C VAL A 27 0.93 13.71 -6.22
N PHE A 28 -0.36 13.89 -6.44
CA PHE A 28 -0.93 14.55 -7.59
C PHE A 28 -1.47 15.89 -7.11
N ARG A 29 -0.67 16.94 -7.24
CA ARG A 29 -1.03 18.33 -6.86
C ARG A 29 -2.35 18.85 -7.45
N SER A 30 -3.00 18.07 -8.31
CA SER A 30 -4.36 18.26 -8.79
C SER A 30 -5.15 16.94 -8.73
N SER A 31 -6.42 17.01 -8.29
CA SER A 31 -7.36 15.89 -8.28
C SER A 31 -7.74 15.36 -9.66
N LEU A 32 -7.42 16.09 -10.73
CA LEU A 32 -7.67 15.69 -12.12
C LEU A 32 -6.50 14.90 -12.74
N THR A 33 -5.37 14.84 -12.05
CA THR A 33 -4.21 14.10 -12.54
C THR A 33 -4.50 12.62 -12.37
N ASN A 34 -4.41 11.86 -13.47
CA ASN A 34 -4.55 10.40 -13.43
C ASN A 34 -3.17 9.77 -13.19
N ILE A 35 -3.15 8.62 -12.53
CA ILE A 35 -1.93 7.82 -12.40
C ILE A 35 -1.63 7.21 -13.78
N SER A 36 -0.54 7.62 -14.42
CA SER A 36 -0.14 7.13 -15.74
C SER A 36 1.11 6.25 -15.70
N SER A 37 1.64 5.94 -14.51
CA SER A 37 2.79 5.06 -14.33
C SER A 37 2.69 4.22 -13.07
N LYS A 38 3.26 3.01 -13.12
CA LYS A 38 3.46 2.12 -11.96
C LYS A 38 4.17 2.82 -10.81
N GLN A 39 5.15 3.69 -11.10
CA GLN A 39 5.86 4.45 -10.08
C GLN A 39 4.94 5.46 -9.37
N GLN A 40 4.04 6.09 -10.10
CA GLN A 40 3.08 7.03 -9.52
C GLN A 40 2.05 6.29 -8.65
N LEU A 41 1.62 5.08 -9.07
CA LEU A 41 0.77 4.22 -8.25
C LEU A 41 1.47 3.85 -6.93
N CYS A 42 2.73 3.44 -7.02
CA CYS A 42 3.55 3.10 -5.85
C CYS A 42 3.66 4.28 -4.88
N ARG A 43 4.01 5.47 -5.38
CA ARG A 43 4.10 6.69 -4.54
C ARG A 43 2.77 7.03 -3.87
N ALA A 44 1.66 6.92 -4.60
CA ALA A 44 0.33 7.22 -4.06
C ALA A 44 -0.06 6.26 -2.94
N LEU A 45 0.17 4.95 -3.14
CA LEU A 45 -0.05 3.93 -2.11
C LEU A 45 0.84 4.13 -0.88
N GLN A 46 2.11 4.51 -1.09
CA GLN A 46 3.03 4.86 -0.01
C GLN A 46 2.55 6.08 0.79
N GLN A 47 2.10 7.15 0.12
CA GLN A 47 1.53 8.31 0.81
C GLN A 47 0.26 7.98 1.59
N ALA A 48 -0.52 7.01 1.13
CA ALA A 48 -1.69 6.52 1.86
C ALA A 48 -1.32 5.62 3.06
N GLY A 49 -0.02 5.37 3.29
CA GLY A 49 0.46 4.53 4.39
C GLY A 49 0.36 3.04 4.10
N ARG A 50 0.37 2.63 2.83
CA ARG A 50 0.54 1.24 2.41
C ARG A 50 2.00 1.01 1.99
N ASN A 51 2.46 -0.23 2.13
CA ASN A 51 3.75 -0.65 1.59
C ASN A 51 3.55 -1.67 0.47
N PRO A 52 3.13 -1.23 -0.74
CA PRO A 52 2.84 -2.14 -1.84
C PRO A 52 4.13 -2.79 -2.35
N THR A 53 4.09 -4.10 -2.58
CA THR A 53 5.20 -4.82 -3.20
C THR A 53 5.12 -4.75 -4.73
N HIS A 54 6.20 -5.15 -5.42
CA HIS A 54 6.23 -5.15 -6.89
C HIS A 54 5.17 -6.10 -7.47
N ALA A 55 4.91 -7.21 -6.79
CA ALA A 55 3.82 -8.14 -7.09
C ALA A 55 2.44 -7.47 -6.97
N THR A 56 2.16 -6.74 -5.89
CA THR A 56 0.89 -6.02 -5.76
C THR A 56 0.74 -4.98 -6.86
N LEU A 57 1.78 -4.20 -7.14
CA LEU A 57 1.73 -3.21 -8.20
C LEU A 57 1.49 -3.85 -9.58
N ASN A 58 2.08 -5.01 -9.88
CA ASN A 58 1.83 -5.74 -11.12
C ASN A 58 0.41 -6.33 -11.22
N LYS A 59 -0.22 -6.64 -10.07
CA LYS A 59 -1.61 -7.10 -10.02
C LYS A 59 -2.59 -6.03 -10.48
N TYR A 60 -2.36 -4.77 -10.10
CA TYR A 60 -3.25 -3.65 -10.43
C TYR A 60 -2.80 -2.86 -11.68
N TRP A 61 -1.49 -2.79 -11.93
CA TRP A 61 -0.89 -2.12 -13.08
C TRP A 61 -0.50 -3.13 -14.15
N THR A 62 -1.44 -3.45 -15.03
CA THR A 62 -1.19 -4.32 -16.19
C THR A 62 -0.77 -3.50 -17.41
N PRO A 63 -0.13 -4.07 -18.44
CA PRO A 63 0.20 -3.35 -19.68
C PRO A 63 -1.05 -2.85 -20.44
N ARG A 64 -2.26 -3.33 -20.08
CA ARG A 64 -3.54 -2.81 -20.57
C ARG A 64 -4.02 -1.59 -19.79
N THR A 65 -3.54 -1.41 -18.56
CA THR A 65 -3.85 -0.26 -17.69
C THR A 65 -3.00 0.94 -18.12
N SER A 66 -3.56 1.82 -18.94
CA SER A 66 -2.85 3.03 -19.39
C SER A 66 -2.97 4.19 -18.39
N LYS A 67 -4.06 4.25 -17.63
CA LYS A 67 -4.32 5.29 -16.62
C LYS A 67 -5.23 4.75 -15.52
N LEU A 68 -4.99 5.15 -14.28
CA LEU A 68 -5.91 4.95 -13.16
C LEU A 68 -6.41 6.30 -12.67
N ASN A 69 -7.69 6.36 -12.35
CA ASN A 69 -8.33 7.52 -11.74
C ASN A 69 -8.41 7.32 -10.22
N PHE A 70 -8.96 8.31 -9.51
CA PHE A 70 -9.06 8.26 -8.06
C PHE A 70 -9.93 7.10 -7.55
N ASP A 71 -11.04 6.79 -8.22
CA ASP A 71 -11.92 5.66 -7.87
C ASP A 71 -11.16 4.33 -7.92
N GLU A 72 -10.45 4.06 -9.00
CA GLU A 72 -9.63 2.85 -9.13
C GLU A 72 -8.55 2.80 -8.05
N PHE A 73 -7.90 3.92 -7.75
CA PHE A 73 -6.92 4.01 -6.68
C PHE A 73 -7.54 3.75 -5.30
N PHE A 74 -8.74 4.27 -5.06
CA PHE A 74 -9.48 4.07 -3.82
C PHE A 74 -9.86 2.59 -3.64
N GLU A 75 -10.33 1.93 -4.69
CA GLU A 75 -10.62 0.50 -4.68
C GLU A 75 -9.36 -0.34 -4.42
N ILE A 76 -8.22 0.02 -5.03
CA ILE A 76 -6.92 -0.61 -4.75
C ILE A 76 -6.56 -0.45 -3.26
N LEU A 77 -6.74 0.74 -2.70
CA LEU A 77 -6.47 1.01 -1.28
C LEU A 77 -7.40 0.28 -0.31
N LYS A 78 -8.66 0.09 -0.70
CA LYS A 78 -9.65 -0.68 0.05
C LYS A 78 -9.35 -2.18 -0.02
N SER A 79 -8.88 -2.65 -1.17
CA SER A 79 -8.43 -4.04 -1.39
C SER A 79 -7.10 -4.33 -0.68
N GLU A 80 -6.19 -3.36 -0.64
CA GLU A 80 -4.89 -3.51 -0.02
C GLU A 80 -4.97 -3.25 1.49
N LYS A 81 -4.66 -4.28 2.28
CA LYS A 81 -4.67 -4.17 3.74
C LYS A 81 -3.56 -3.24 4.20
N LYS A 82 -3.86 -2.44 5.22
CA LYS A 82 -2.82 -1.69 5.94
C LYS A 82 -1.85 -2.71 6.54
N THR A 83 -0.56 -2.44 6.41
CA THR A 83 0.44 -3.23 7.10
C THR A 83 0.30 -2.91 8.59
N GLU A 84 -0.31 -3.83 9.34
CA GLU A 84 -0.47 -3.73 10.77
C GLU A 84 0.88 -3.93 11.47
N GLU A 85 1.08 -3.23 12.60
CA GLU A 85 2.26 -3.41 13.45
C GLU A 85 2.44 -4.88 13.85
N THR A 86 1.34 -5.60 14.08
CA THR A 86 1.35 -7.01 14.46
C THR A 86 1.94 -7.92 13.37
N GLU A 87 1.64 -7.66 12.10
CA GLU A 87 2.19 -8.42 10.97
C GLU A 87 3.66 -8.07 10.73
N LEU A 88 4.05 -6.81 10.93
CA LEU A 88 5.46 -6.42 10.96
C LEU A 88 6.18 -7.15 12.09
N MET A 89 5.69 -7.07 13.32
CA MET A 89 6.31 -7.68 14.50
C MET A 89 6.41 -9.21 14.34
N ARG A 90 5.42 -9.86 13.73
CA ARG A 90 5.47 -11.28 13.38
C ARG A 90 6.52 -11.59 12.32
N ALA A 91 6.65 -10.75 11.28
CA ALA A 91 7.67 -10.90 10.26
C ALA A 91 9.07 -10.71 10.84
N PHE A 92 9.28 -9.67 11.66
CA PHE A 92 10.50 -9.41 12.42
C PHE A 92 10.87 -10.61 13.29
N LYS A 93 9.94 -11.12 14.10
CA LYS A 93 10.17 -12.31 14.94
C LYS A 93 10.47 -13.57 14.14
N LYS A 94 10.03 -13.65 12.88
CA LYS A 94 10.35 -14.77 11.99
C LYS A 94 11.72 -14.63 11.33
N MET A 95 12.24 -13.41 11.23
CA MET A 95 13.59 -13.12 10.73
C MET A 95 14.64 -13.25 11.84
N ASP A 96 14.27 -12.90 13.07
CA ASP A 96 15.04 -13.11 14.29
C ASP A 96 15.09 -14.62 14.63
N VAL A 97 16.13 -15.29 14.16
CA VAL A 97 16.27 -16.76 14.29
C VAL A 97 16.73 -17.13 15.69
N ASN A 98 17.56 -16.29 16.31
CA ASN A 98 18.08 -16.52 17.65
C ASN A 98 17.11 -16.05 18.76
N SER A 99 16.03 -15.34 18.40
CA SER A 99 15.03 -14.76 19.32
C SER A 99 15.65 -13.85 20.38
N ASP A 100 16.73 -13.14 20.04
CA ASP A 100 17.39 -12.18 20.94
C ASP A 100 16.72 -10.79 20.94
N GLY A 101 15.73 -10.59 20.07
CA GLY A 101 14.99 -9.34 19.92
C GLY A 101 15.64 -8.34 18.96
N TYR A 102 16.75 -8.70 18.33
CA TYR A 102 17.48 -7.91 17.34
C TYR A 102 17.58 -8.70 16.03
N ILE A 103 17.76 -7.99 14.91
CA ILE A 103 18.10 -8.64 13.64
C ILE A 103 19.56 -8.33 13.35
N SER A 104 20.42 -9.33 13.52
CA SER A 104 21.83 -9.21 13.19
C SER A 104 22.02 -9.09 11.67
N HIS A 105 23.14 -8.51 11.23
CA HIS A 105 23.46 -8.38 9.80
C HIS A 105 23.36 -9.72 9.04
N SER A 106 23.87 -10.80 9.63
CA SER A 106 23.79 -12.15 9.06
C SER A 106 22.37 -12.72 9.02
N GLU A 107 21.50 -12.33 9.95
CA GLU A 107 20.09 -12.76 9.97
C GLU A 107 19.27 -11.98 8.95
N LEU A 108 19.54 -10.69 8.80
CA LEU A 108 18.97 -9.85 7.75
C LEU A 108 19.40 -10.38 6.36
N GLU A 109 20.69 -10.67 6.16
CA GLU A 109 21.20 -11.23 4.90
C GLU A 109 20.53 -12.57 4.57
N LYS A 110 20.43 -13.48 5.54
CA LYS A 110 19.72 -14.76 5.38
C LYS A 110 18.24 -14.56 5.08
N ALA A 111 17.56 -13.67 5.80
CA ALA A 111 16.14 -13.39 5.61
C ALA A 111 15.87 -12.83 4.21
N LEU A 112 16.67 -11.86 3.75
CA LEU A 112 16.59 -11.25 2.43
C LEU A 112 16.92 -12.24 1.30
N THR A 113 17.82 -13.20 1.55
CA THR A 113 18.19 -14.24 0.57
C THR A 113 17.17 -15.38 0.50
N THR A 114 16.49 -15.67 1.62
CA THR A 114 15.61 -16.85 1.77
C THR A 114 14.12 -16.53 1.57
N ARG A 115 13.68 -15.30 1.82
CA ARG A 115 12.25 -14.91 1.81
C ARG A 115 12.04 -13.50 1.23
N GLY A 116 11.67 -13.42 -0.05
CA GLY A 116 11.18 -12.16 -0.65
C GLY A 116 11.27 -12.10 -2.17
N GLU A 117 10.59 -11.10 -2.77
CA GLU A 117 10.89 -10.64 -4.13
C GLU A 117 12.36 -10.22 -4.16
N LYS A 118 13.18 -10.87 -5.00
CA LYS A 118 14.60 -10.55 -5.17
C LYS A 118 14.72 -9.05 -5.48
N MET A 119 15.34 -8.30 -4.57
CA MET A 119 15.84 -6.99 -4.89
C MET A 119 16.99 -7.18 -5.88
N THR A 120 16.88 -6.60 -7.07
CA THR A 120 17.98 -6.57 -8.03
C THR A 120 19.13 -5.78 -7.42
N THR A 121 20.34 -6.30 -7.54
CA THR A 121 21.59 -5.82 -6.95
C THR A 121 22.15 -4.54 -7.60
N GLU A 122 21.28 -3.60 -7.94
CA GLU A 122 21.63 -2.29 -8.50
C GLU A 122 20.84 -1.22 -7.77
N GLU A 123 21.35 -0.78 -6.61
CA GLU A 123 21.34 0.61 -6.10
C GLU A 123 22.68 0.84 -5.37
#